data_AF-A0A959UMJ6-F1
#
_entry.id   AF-A0A959UMJ6-F1
#
_cell.length_a   1.000
_cell.length_b   1.000
_cell.length_c   1.000
_cell.angle_alpha   90.00
_cell.angle_beta   90.00
_cell.angle_gamma   90.00
#
_symmetry.space_group_name_H-M   'P 1'
#
loop_
_entity.id
_entity.type
_entity.pdbx_description
1 polymer ?
#
loop_
_entity_poly.entity_id
_entity_poly.type
_entity_poly.pdbx_seq_one_letter_code
_entity_poly.pdbx_strand_id
1 'polypeptide(L)'
;MTHRLPLLGLMALLAAGTAHAQLPRIVVQGTGMPEVFTDLSTAVAAAMPDDHLYLSGGNFDVAGDLVVGKTLHFVGAGIHPDSSSVTGVTSITTTGETQVLTSGSGSTFTGIKFMDRMEYGDGSGNGAPTGILFQRCEFVTQVNLGEFSETVIDECIFRHRLYGYDGTALVKRSIFTYYGNGTHQPIGSFSTGGLTMDHCTVIGGRVSNCANATLTNCVFSRDNAPVWQSNGVTMTNNLCVSPNLTSNTTPGATIGNVLNADPATLFVNETNDNYEVTDDIHLTPGNVGIGMATDGTNVG
;
A
#
# COMPACT_ATOMS: atom_id res chain seq x y z
N MET A 1 -73.28 28.78 -12.98
CA MET A 1 -72.53 30.04 -13.10
C MET A 1 -71.72 30.16 -11.81
N THR A 2 -70.41 30.01 -11.76
CA THR A 2 -69.35 30.53 -12.62
C THR A 2 -68.07 29.70 -12.42
N HIS A 3 -67.30 29.59 -13.50
CA HIS A 3 -66.03 28.86 -13.65
C HIS A 3 -64.88 29.40 -12.78
N ARG A 4 -63.91 28.51 -12.49
CA ARG A 4 -62.44 28.70 -12.63
C ARG A 4 -61.73 27.39 -12.23
N LEU A 5 -61.45 26.52 -13.20
CA LEU A 5 -60.19 26.32 -13.95
C LEU A 5 -59.16 25.43 -13.20
N PRO A 6 -58.63 24.36 -13.85
CA PRO A 6 -57.80 23.33 -13.22
C PRO A 6 -56.31 23.67 -13.32
N LEU A 7 -55.52 23.33 -12.29
CA LEU A 7 -54.06 23.37 -12.38
C LEU A 7 -53.55 21.95 -12.65
N LEU A 8 -53.25 21.70 -13.93
CA LEU A 8 -52.40 20.63 -14.42
C LEU A 8 -50.99 20.79 -13.82
N GLY A 9 -50.41 19.73 -13.28
CA GLY A 9 -49.07 19.78 -12.69
C GLY A 9 -48.48 18.40 -12.39
N LEU A 10 -48.32 17.60 -13.45
CA LEU A 10 -47.20 16.67 -13.67
C LEU A 10 -46.46 16.11 -12.42
N MET A 11 -47.02 15.13 -11.72
CA MET A 11 -46.21 14.18 -10.94
C MET A 11 -45.82 13.02 -11.85
N ALA A 12 -44.81 13.28 -12.68
CA ALA A 12 -44.08 12.22 -13.37
C ALA A 12 -43.38 11.34 -12.33
N LEU A 13 -43.47 10.04 -12.56
CA LEU A 13 -42.84 8.96 -11.84
C LEU A 13 -41.44 9.33 -11.31
N LEU A 14 -41.29 9.44 -9.98
CA LEU A 14 -40.05 9.00 -9.35
C LEU A 14 -40.05 7.47 -9.46
N ALA A 15 -39.62 6.97 -10.61
CA ALA A 15 -38.95 5.68 -10.63
C ALA A 15 -37.66 5.89 -9.84
N ALA A 16 -37.73 5.62 -8.54
CA ALA A 16 -36.56 5.35 -7.75
C ALA A 16 -35.85 4.20 -8.46
N GLY A 17 -34.85 4.55 -9.28
CA GLY A 17 -33.85 3.59 -9.69
C GLY A 17 -33.21 3.11 -8.42
N THR A 18 -33.65 1.95 -7.93
CA THR A 18 -32.81 1.15 -7.05
C THR A 18 -31.53 0.97 -7.83
N ALA A 19 -30.48 1.68 -7.42
CA ALA A 19 -29.13 1.34 -7.80
C ALA A 19 -28.98 -0.14 -7.38
N HIS A 20 -29.18 -1.04 -8.33
CA HIS A 20 -28.62 -2.37 -8.20
C HIS A 20 -27.12 -2.09 -8.15
N ALA A 21 -26.56 -2.05 -6.93
CA ALA A 21 -25.13 -2.21 -6.77
C ALA A 21 -24.81 -3.50 -7.52
N GLN A 22 -24.26 -3.35 -8.74
CA GLN A 22 -23.92 -4.48 -9.57
C GLN A 22 -23.00 -5.33 -8.73
N LEU A 23 -23.37 -6.60 -8.51
CA LEU A 23 -22.53 -7.54 -7.76
C LEU A 23 -21.12 -7.46 -8.34
N PRO A 24 -20.09 -7.34 -7.49
CA PRO A 24 -18.70 -7.27 -7.94
C PRO A 24 -18.42 -8.38 -8.95
N ARG A 25 -17.78 -8.01 -10.05
CA ARG A 25 -17.46 -8.91 -11.16
C ARG A 25 -15.97 -9.08 -11.27
N ILE A 26 -15.57 -10.28 -11.62
CA ILE A 26 -14.19 -10.65 -11.89
C ILE A 26 -14.15 -11.16 -13.32
N VAL A 27 -13.30 -10.59 -14.16
CA VAL A 27 -13.02 -11.12 -15.49
C VAL A 27 -11.66 -11.80 -15.43
N VAL A 28 -11.64 -13.10 -15.67
CA VAL A 28 -10.40 -13.85 -15.88
C VAL A 28 -10.10 -13.85 -17.38
N GLN A 29 -8.92 -13.37 -17.74
CA GLN A 29 -8.48 -13.26 -19.12
C GLN A 29 -7.06 -13.80 -19.27
N GLY A 30 -6.91 -14.73 -20.22
CA GLY A 30 -5.65 -15.40 -20.52
C GLY A 30 -5.53 -15.73 -22.00
N THR A 31 -5.07 -16.94 -22.30
CA THR A 31 -5.00 -17.46 -23.68
C THR A 31 -6.34 -17.96 -24.22
N GLY A 32 -7.31 -18.24 -23.32
CA GLY A 32 -8.67 -18.68 -23.65
C GLY A 32 -9.68 -17.53 -23.83
N MET A 33 -10.95 -17.91 -23.98
CA MET A 33 -12.05 -16.94 -23.95
C MET A 33 -12.19 -16.35 -22.54
N PRO A 34 -12.49 -15.04 -22.39
CA PRO A 34 -12.70 -14.45 -21.07
C PRO A 34 -13.83 -15.13 -20.31
N GLU A 35 -13.60 -15.40 -19.03
CA GLU A 35 -14.58 -15.98 -18.11
C GLU A 35 -14.97 -14.95 -17.05
N VAL A 36 -16.24 -14.94 -16.65
CA VAL A 36 -16.77 -13.97 -15.68
C VAL A 36 -17.22 -14.68 -14.41
N PHE A 37 -16.68 -14.25 -13.28
CA PHE A 37 -16.97 -14.78 -11.96
C PHE A 37 -17.56 -13.71 -11.03
N THR A 38 -18.10 -14.19 -9.92
CA THR A 38 -18.58 -13.38 -8.78
C THR A 38 -17.91 -13.74 -7.46
N ASP A 39 -17.19 -14.85 -7.44
CA ASP A 39 -16.49 -15.38 -6.27
C ASP A 39 -15.00 -15.42 -6.59
N LEU A 40 -14.19 -14.77 -5.77
CA LEU A 40 -12.76 -14.58 -6.03
C LEU A 40 -11.98 -15.89 -5.89
N SER A 41 -12.33 -16.72 -4.91
CA SER A 41 -11.70 -18.03 -4.72
C SER A 41 -11.93 -18.94 -5.94
N THR A 42 -13.15 -18.93 -6.48
CA THR A 42 -13.51 -19.67 -7.69
C THR A 42 -12.77 -19.15 -8.92
N ALA A 43 -12.66 -17.82 -9.05
CA ALA A 43 -11.91 -17.21 -10.16
C ALA A 43 -10.42 -17.57 -10.12
N VAL A 44 -9.78 -17.49 -8.94
CA VAL A 44 -8.38 -17.86 -8.74
C VAL A 44 -8.15 -19.36 -8.98
N ALA A 45 -9.09 -20.20 -8.55
CA ALA A 45 -9.02 -21.65 -8.80
C ALA A 45 -9.10 -21.98 -10.30
N ALA A 46 -10.00 -21.32 -11.03
CA ALA A 46 -10.23 -21.53 -12.45
C ALA A 46 -9.11 -20.94 -13.34
N ALA A 47 -8.48 -19.84 -12.91
CA ALA A 47 -7.42 -19.18 -13.65
C ALA A 47 -6.23 -20.12 -13.92
N MET A 48 -5.67 -20.01 -15.13
CA MET A 48 -4.42 -20.66 -15.51
C MET A 48 -3.22 -19.79 -15.09
N PRO A 49 -2.00 -20.35 -15.01
CA PRO A 49 -0.80 -19.55 -14.80
C PRO A 49 -0.70 -18.42 -15.84
N ASP A 50 -0.28 -17.23 -15.38
CA ASP A 50 -0.14 -15.98 -16.12
C ASP A 50 -1.47 -15.30 -16.56
N ASP A 51 -2.61 -15.82 -16.11
CA ASP A 51 -3.90 -15.16 -16.35
C ASP A 51 -4.03 -13.84 -15.57
N HIS A 52 -4.78 -12.92 -16.17
CA HIS A 52 -5.15 -11.65 -15.56
C HIS A 52 -6.55 -11.74 -14.94
N LEU A 53 -6.68 -11.29 -13.70
CA LEU A 53 -7.93 -11.15 -12.99
C LEU A 53 -8.27 -9.66 -12.87
N TYR A 54 -9.26 -9.21 -13.63
CA TYR A 54 -9.78 -7.84 -13.56
C TYR A 54 -10.95 -7.79 -12.59
N LEU A 55 -10.75 -7.13 -11.45
CA LEU A 55 -11.73 -6.99 -10.39
C LEU A 55 -12.43 -5.63 -10.56
N SER A 56 -13.76 -5.62 -10.64
CA SER A 56 -14.51 -4.37 -10.58
C SER A 56 -14.31 -3.67 -9.23
N GLY A 57 -14.72 -2.41 -9.12
CA GLY A 57 -14.87 -1.79 -7.81
C GLY A 57 -15.92 -2.52 -6.98
N GLY A 58 -15.73 -2.52 -5.66
CA GLY A 58 -16.56 -3.27 -4.71
C GLY A 58 -15.74 -4.16 -3.77
N ASN A 59 -16.43 -4.85 -2.88
CA ASN A 59 -15.83 -5.75 -1.90
C ASN A 59 -15.91 -7.20 -2.36
N PHE A 60 -14.78 -7.92 -2.31
CA PHE A 60 -14.65 -9.33 -2.63
C PHE A 60 -14.37 -10.09 -1.33
N ASP A 61 -15.42 -10.67 -0.77
CA ASP A 61 -15.34 -11.47 0.45
C ASP A 61 -14.89 -12.91 0.12
N VAL A 62 -13.85 -13.37 0.82
CA VAL A 62 -13.33 -14.74 0.73
C VAL A 62 -13.47 -15.42 2.09
N ALA A 63 -14.23 -16.51 2.13
CA ALA A 63 -14.30 -17.36 3.32
C ALA A 63 -13.01 -18.18 3.44
N GLY A 64 -12.27 -17.97 4.53
CA GLY A 64 -10.96 -18.58 4.78
C GLY A 64 -9.83 -17.78 4.14
N ASP A 65 -8.82 -18.49 3.65
CA ASP A 65 -7.63 -17.92 3.02
C ASP A 65 -7.87 -17.69 1.51
N LEU A 66 -7.36 -16.59 0.99
CA LEU A 66 -7.17 -16.40 -0.45
C LEU A 66 -5.76 -16.85 -0.83
N VAL A 67 -5.65 -17.99 -1.51
CA VAL A 67 -4.36 -18.60 -1.83
C VAL A 67 -3.94 -18.33 -3.28
N VAL A 68 -2.87 -17.59 -3.46
CA VAL A 68 -2.21 -17.36 -4.75
C VAL A 68 -1.09 -18.39 -4.93
N GLY A 69 -1.49 -19.55 -5.45
CA GLY A 69 -0.62 -20.73 -5.65
C GLY A 69 -0.07 -20.91 -7.07
N LYS A 70 -0.23 -19.92 -7.95
CA LYS A 70 0.31 -19.88 -9.32
C LYS A 70 0.51 -18.41 -9.72
N THR A 71 1.38 -18.13 -10.69
CA THR A 71 1.58 -16.77 -11.20
C THR A 71 0.27 -16.21 -11.73
N LEU A 72 -0.19 -15.09 -11.19
CA LEU A 72 -1.44 -14.42 -11.56
C LEU A 72 -1.29 -12.89 -11.51
N HIS A 73 -2.09 -12.18 -12.30
CA HIS A 73 -2.04 -10.73 -12.40
C HIS A 73 -3.37 -10.09 -12.01
N PHE A 74 -3.45 -9.55 -10.80
CA PHE A 74 -4.66 -8.93 -10.26
C PHE A 74 -4.69 -7.43 -10.56
N VAL A 75 -5.79 -6.98 -11.17
CA VAL A 75 -6.02 -5.58 -11.51
C VAL A 75 -7.36 -5.13 -10.94
N GLY A 76 -7.31 -4.32 -9.88
CA GLY A 76 -8.47 -3.67 -9.28
C GLY A 76 -8.79 -2.32 -9.92
N ALA A 77 -9.94 -1.75 -9.54
CA ALA A 77 -10.41 -0.45 -9.99
C ALA A 77 -9.66 0.74 -9.36
N GLY A 78 -8.76 0.51 -8.40
CA GLY A 78 -7.99 1.55 -7.71
C GLY A 78 -8.44 1.78 -6.27
N ILE A 79 -7.57 2.46 -5.51
CA ILE A 79 -7.75 2.78 -4.08
C ILE A 79 -8.05 4.26 -3.81
N HIS A 80 -7.77 5.13 -4.79
CA HIS A 80 -7.91 6.57 -4.63
C HIS A 80 -9.22 7.07 -5.28
N PRO A 81 -9.92 8.09 -4.75
CA PRO A 81 -11.19 8.57 -5.31
C PRO A 81 -11.12 9.01 -6.78
N ASP A 82 -9.97 9.46 -7.26
CA ASP A 82 -9.78 9.83 -8.68
C ASP A 82 -9.98 8.64 -9.65
N SER A 83 -9.64 7.43 -9.20
CA SER A 83 -9.73 6.17 -9.95
C SER A 83 -10.99 5.37 -9.58
N SER A 84 -11.53 5.60 -8.39
CA SER A 84 -12.62 4.81 -7.81
C SER A 84 -13.94 5.55 -7.55
N SER A 85 -14.03 6.87 -7.82
CA SER A 85 -15.22 7.68 -7.51
C SER A 85 -16.52 7.21 -8.19
N VAL A 86 -16.41 6.58 -9.35
CA VAL A 86 -17.55 6.06 -10.12
C VAL A 86 -17.72 4.54 -9.92
N THR A 87 -16.61 3.81 -9.79
CA THR A 87 -16.57 2.34 -9.77
C THR A 87 -16.61 1.75 -8.36
N GLY A 88 -16.24 2.53 -7.34
CA GLY A 88 -15.92 2.07 -6.00
C GLY A 88 -14.49 1.52 -5.89
N VAL A 89 -13.95 1.49 -4.68
CA VAL A 89 -12.64 0.89 -4.39
C VAL A 89 -12.74 -0.63 -4.52
N THR A 90 -11.75 -1.27 -5.16
CA THR A 90 -11.62 -2.74 -5.10
C THR A 90 -11.00 -3.15 -3.78
N SER A 91 -11.78 -3.83 -2.94
CA SER A 91 -11.33 -4.34 -1.64
C SER A 91 -11.40 -5.86 -1.61
N ILE A 92 -10.35 -6.50 -1.12
CA ILE A 92 -10.34 -7.94 -0.81
C ILE A 92 -10.38 -8.09 0.70
N THR A 93 -11.37 -8.86 1.17
CA THR A 93 -11.59 -9.17 2.58
C THR A 93 -11.58 -10.69 2.74
N THR A 94 -10.77 -11.21 3.65
CA THR A 94 -10.61 -12.65 3.92
C THR A 94 -10.94 -12.93 5.38
N THR A 95 -11.62 -14.04 5.70
CA THR A 95 -11.77 -14.44 7.12
C THR A 95 -10.53 -15.16 7.68
N GLY A 96 -9.59 -15.50 6.80
CA GLY A 96 -8.22 -15.92 7.11
C GLY A 96 -7.22 -14.90 6.56
N GLU A 97 -6.29 -15.35 5.73
CA GLU A 97 -5.18 -14.55 5.17
C GLU A 97 -5.22 -14.48 3.64
N THR A 98 -4.63 -13.43 3.07
CA THR A 98 -4.21 -13.46 1.67
C THR A 98 -2.80 -14.02 1.59
N GLN A 99 -2.66 -15.24 1.07
CA GLN A 99 -1.41 -15.97 1.01
C GLN A 99 -0.82 -15.95 -0.41
N VAL A 100 0.46 -15.62 -0.51
CA VAL A 100 1.24 -15.81 -1.74
C VAL A 100 2.22 -16.94 -1.52
N LEU A 101 2.04 -18.06 -2.20
CA LEU A 101 2.93 -19.22 -2.08
C LEU A 101 4.13 -19.08 -3.03
N THR A 102 5.21 -19.84 -2.80
CA THR A 102 6.37 -19.88 -3.70
C THR A 102 5.98 -20.14 -5.17
N SER A 103 4.99 -20.98 -5.43
CA SER A 103 4.48 -21.24 -6.80
C SER A 103 3.73 -20.05 -7.41
N GLY A 104 3.35 -19.07 -6.60
CA GLY A 104 2.79 -17.77 -7.00
C GLY A 104 3.84 -16.71 -7.38
N SER A 105 5.14 -17.07 -7.45
CA SER A 105 6.20 -16.15 -7.88
C SER A 105 5.87 -15.46 -9.21
N GLY A 106 6.27 -14.20 -9.36
CA GLY A 106 5.96 -13.36 -10.53
C GLY A 106 4.55 -12.75 -10.52
N SER A 107 3.71 -13.02 -9.51
CA SER A 107 2.37 -12.45 -9.43
C SER A 107 2.40 -10.94 -9.20
N THR A 108 1.40 -10.25 -9.74
CA THR A 108 1.28 -8.79 -9.61
C THR A 108 -0.10 -8.41 -9.07
N PHE A 109 -0.14 -7.33 -8.30
CA PHE A 109 -1.35 -6.80 -7.70
C PHE A 109 -1.37 -5.29 -7.92
N THR A 110 -2.41 -4.78 -8.55
CA THR A 110 -2.53 -3.35 -8.86
C THR A 110 -3.88 -2.78 -8.43
N GLY A 111 -3.87 -1.68 -7.68
CA GLY A 111 -5.11 -0.93 -7.42
C GLY A 111 -6.08 -1.66 -6.49
N ILE A 112 -5.57 -2.40 -5.51
CA ILE A 112 -6.35 -3.23 -4.59
C ILE A 112 -6.09 -2.81 -3.15
N LYS A 113 -7.18 -2.70 -2.38
CA LYS A 113 -7.15 -2.56 -0.93
C LYS A 113 -7.27 -3.94 -0.27
N PHE A 114 -6.24 -4.35 0.46
CA PHE A 114 -6.25 -5.57 1.27
C PHE A 114 -6.70 -5.22 2.69
N MET A 115 -7.86 -5.75 3.08
CA MET A 115 -8.46 -5.48 4.39
C MET A 115 -7.83 -6.31 5.50
N ASP A 116 -7.34 -7.49 5.17
CA ASP A 116 -6.81 -8.48 6.10
C ASP A 116 -5.33 -8.73 5.88
N ARG A 117 -4.76 -9.66 6.66
CA ARG A 117 -3.33 -9.90 6.67
C ARG A 117 -2.87 -10.49 5.35
N MET A 118 -1.75 -9.97 4.86
CA MET A 118 -1.01 -10.60 3.77
C MET A 118 0.14 -11.41 4.33
N GLU A 119 0.26 -12.66 3.89
CA GLU A 119 1.26 -13.61 4.35
C GLU A 119 1.96 -14.28 3.16
N TYR A 120 3.27 -14.44 3.25
CA TYR A 120 4.02 -15.23 2.29
C TYR A 120 4.17 -16.66 2.79
N GLY A 121 3.58 -17.59 2.05
CA GLY A 121 3.52 -19.02 2.38
C GLY A 121 2.44 -19.41 3.39
N ASP A 122 2.29 -20.72 3.51
CA ASP A 122 1.43 -21.43 4.49
C ASP A 122 2.28 -22.35 5.40
N GLY A 123 3.60 -22.14 5.39
CA GLY A 123 4.60 -22.97 6.05
C GLY A 123 5.98 -22.86 5.38
N SER A 124 6.99 -23.55 5.93
CA SER A 124 8.40 -23.39 5.54
C SER A 124 8.74 -23.79 4.09
N GLY A 125 7.86 -24.55 3.41
CA GLY A 125 8.08 -24.96 2.01
C GLY A 125 7.59 -23.95 0.97
N ASN A 126 6.74 -23.01 1.37
CA ASN A 126 5.99 -22.14 0.45
C ASN A 126 6.21 -20.64 0.74
N GLY A 127 7.12 -20.29 1.65
CA GLY A 127 7.34 -18.93 2.13
C GLY A 127 8.32 -18.07 1.31
N ALA A 128 8.78 -18.53 0.15
CA ALA A 128 9.82 -17.83 -0.62
C ALA A 128 9.36 -17.42 -2.05
N PRO A 129 8.19 -16.78 -2.23
CA PRO A 129 7.82 -16.24 -3.53
C PRO A 129 8.76 -15.10 -3.94
N THR A 130 9.12 -15.04 -5.21
CA THR A 130 10.00 -14.00 -5.76
C THR A 130 9.34 -13.28 -6.92
N GLY A 131 9.85 -12.09 -7.24
CA GLY A 131 9.32 -11.27 -8.34
C GLY A 131 7.88 -10.79 -8.12
N ILE A 132 7.45 -10.65 -6.86
CA ILE A 132 6.11 -10.15 -6.55
C ILE A 132 6.08 -8.63 -6.70
N LEU A 133 5.02 -8.09 -7.31
CA LEU A 133 4.80 -6.65 -7.44
C LEU A 133 3.47 -6.23 -6.82
N PHE A 134 3.54 -5.28 -5.88
CA PHE A 134 2.40 -4.48 -5.45
C PHE A 134 2.52 -3.08 -6.00
N GLN A 135 1.49 -2.61 -6.70
CA GLN A 135 1.45 -1.27 -7.26
C GLN A 135 0.13 -0.56 -6.94
N ARG A 136 0.16 0.64 -6.36
CA ARG A 136 -1.06 1.39 -6.01
C ARG A 136 -2.02 0.57 -5.14
N CYS A 137 -1.46 -0.19 -4.21
CA CYS A 137 -2.21 -1.01 -3.26
C CYS A 137 -2.28 -0.34 -1.89
N GLU A 138 -3.31 -0.67 -1.12
CA GLU A 138 -3.44 -0.26 0.29
C GLU A 138 -3.49 -1.50 1.17
N PHE A 139 -2.69 -1.52 2.23
CA PHE A 139 -2.67 -2.58 3.23
C PHE A 139 -3.21 -2.04 4.54
N VAL A 140 -4.42 -2.48 4.91
CA VAL A 140 -5.08 -2.06 6.16
C VAL A 140 -4.43 -2.69 7.38
N THR A 141 -3.95 -3.93 7.23
CA THR A 141 -3.26 -4.66 8.28
C THR A 141 -1.83 -5.00 7.86
N GLN A 142 -1.18 -5.92 8.57
CA GLN A 142 0.22 -6.24 8.34
C GLN A 142 0.45 -7.03 7.05
N VAL A 143 1.61 -6.80 6.44
CA VAL A 143 2.20 -7.60 5.37
C VAL A 143 3.41 -8.31 5.94
N ASN A 144 3.36 -9.63 5.95
CA ASN A 144 4.45 -10.49 6.37
C ASN A 144 5.06 -11.12 5.11
N LEU A 145 6.26 -10.67 4.77
CA LEU A 145 7.08 -11.36 3.78
C LEU A 145 7.63 -12.65 4.40
N GLY A 146 8.22 -13.50 3.57
CA GLY A 146 8.83 -14.75 4.02
C GLY A 146 10.32 -14.80 3.72
N GLU A 147 11.01 -15.71 4.38
CA GLU A 147 12.45 -15.90 4.22
C GLU A 147 12.80 -16.13 2.74
N PHE A 148 13.82 -15.43 2.24
CA PHE A 148 14.27 -15.48 0.84
C PHE A 148 13.28 -14.99 -0.22
N SER A 149 12.14 -14.42 0.18
CA SER A 149 11.21 -13.79 -0.76
C SER A 149 11.75 -12.49 -1.36
N GLU A 150 11.20 -12.11 -2.51
CA GLU A 150 11.55 -10.85 -3.19
C GLU A 150 10.29 -10.12 -3.64
N THR A 151 10.15 -8.86 -3.21
CA THR A 151 8.97 -8.03 -3.49
C THR A 151 9.34 -6.62 -3.89
N VAL A 152 8.67 -6.11 -4.92
CA VAL A 152 8.65 -4.68 -5.27
C VAL A 152 7.32 -4.09 -4.80
N ILE A 153 7.41 -2.98 -4.09
CA ILE A 153 6.28 -2.22 -3.56
C ILE A 153 6.39 -0.82 -4.12
N ASP A 154 5.38 -0.37 -4.88
CA ASP A 154 5.42 0.89 -5.61
C ASP A 154 4.10 1.66 -5.45
N GLU A 155 4.16 2.92 -5.06
CA GLU A 155 2.97 3.77 -4.90
C GLU A 155 1.94 3.18 -3.92
N CYS A 156 2.38 2.48 -2.87
CA CYS A 156 1.49 1.79 -1.93
C CYS A 156 1.29 2.55 -0.63
N ILE A 157 0.18 2.25 0.07
CA ILE A 157 -0.14 2.80 1.39
C ILE A 157 -0.16 1.66 2.41
N PHE A 158 0.61 1.80 3.48
CA PHE A 158 0.58 0.90 4.63
C PHE A 158 -0.07 1.61 5.81
N ARG A 159 -1.21 1.09 6.26
CA ARG A 159 -1.91 1.51 7.48
C ARG A 159 -1.38 0.82 8.74
N HIS A 160 -0.53 -0.19 8.54
CA HIS A 160 0.03 -1.02 9.59
C HIS A 160 1.50 -1.33 9.30
N ARG A 161 1.90 -2.60 9.38
CA ARG A 161 3.31 -3.02 9.38
C ARG A 161 3.67 -3.78 8.12
N LEU A 162 4.86 -3.53 7.61
CA LEU A 162 5.59 -4.36 6.66
C LEU A 162 6.73 -5.06 7.41
N TYR A 163 6.65 -6.38 7.51
CA TYR A 163 7.71 -7.21 8.09
C TYR A 163 8.42 -8.04 7.02
N GLY A 164 9.75 -7.93 7.01
CA GLY A 164 10.60 -8.64 6.06
C GLY A 164 10.74 -10.13 6.34
N TYR A 165 10.85 -10.53 7.61
CA TYR A 165 11.20 -11.90 8.03
C TYR A 165 12.28 -12.53 7.16
N ASP A 166 13.39 -11.80 6.97
CA ASP A 166 14.54 -12.20 6.12
C ASP A 166 14.24 -12.32 4.61
N GLY A 167 13.09 -11.82 4.16
CA GLY A 167 12.81 -11.47 2.78
C GLY A 167 13.42 -10.13 2.35
N THR A 168 13.27 -9.83 1.07
CA THR A 168 13.78 -8.61 0.44
C THR A 168 12.64 -7.76 -0.15
N ALA A 169 12.76 -6.44 0.03
CA ALA A 169 11.80 -5.46 -0.46
C ALA A 169 12.49 -4.24 -1.06
N LEU A 170 12.09 -3.89 -2.29
CA LEU A 170 12.30 -2.58 -2.87
C LEU A 170 11.00 -1.78 -2.75
N VAL A 171 11.01 -0.75 -1.92
CA VAL A 171 9.85 0.09 -1.63
C VAL A 171 10.07 1.47 -2.23
N LYS A 172 9.13 1.93 -3.07
CA LYS A 172 9.19 3.22 -3.76
C LYS A 172 7.89 3.98 -3.62
N ARG A 173 7.95 5.32 -3.52
CA ARG A 173 6.78 6.22 -3.60
C ARG A 173 5.65 5.81 -2.65
N SER A 174 6.00 5.25 -1.50
CA SER A 174 5.03 4.61 -0.62
C SER A 174 4.89 5.36 0.69
N ILE A 175 3.68 5.32 1.24
CA ILE A 175 3.31 5.98 2.48
C ILE A 175 3.18 4.93 3.57
N PHE A 176 3.88 5.13 4.67
CA PHE A 176 3.71 4.36 5.89
C PHE A 176 3.08 5.24 6.96
N THR A 177 1.85 4.91 7.32
CA THR A 177 1.11 5.55 8.40
C THR A 177 0.67 4.46 9.38
N TYR A 178 1.18 4.50 10.61
CA TYR A 178 0.76 3.56 11.64
C TYR A 178 0.52 4.29 12.94
N TYR A 179 -0.76 4.44 13.27
CA TYR A 179 -1.23 5.12 14.47
C TYR A 179 -1.08 4.25 15.73
N GLY A 180 -0.63 4.83 16.85
CA GLY A 180 -0.51 4.17 18.17
C GLY A 180 0.23 5.03 19.21
N ASN A 181 0.77 4.44 20.29
CA ASN A 181 1.74 5.11 21.18
C ASN A 181 3.12 4.41 21.24
N GLY A 182 4.19 5.22 21.34
CA GLY A 182 5.51 4.88 21.89
C GLY A 182 6.49 4.10 21.01
N THR A 183 6.04 3.06 20.29
CA THR A 183 6.95 2.11 19.58
C THR A 183 6.54 1.81 18.14
N HIS A 184 6.06 2.80 17.38
CA HIS A 184 5.59 2.58 16.00
C HIS A 184 6.68 2.07 15.08
N GLN A 185 6.56 0.80 14.71
CA GLN A 185 7.46 0.13 13.78
C GLN A 185 6.64 -0.31 12.56
N PRO A 186 6.20 0.63 11.69
CA PRO A 186 5.52 0.26 10.46
C PRO A 186 6.42 -0.54 9.53
N ILE A 187 7.74 -0.53 9.72
CA ILE A 187 8.69 -1.24 8.88
C ILE A 187 9.69 -1.96 9.78
N GLY A 188 9.85 -3.28 9.59
CA GLY A 188 10.91 -3.98 10.29
C GLY A 188 11.22 -5.40 9.88
N SER A 189 12.13 -6.03 10.62
CA SER A 189 12.52 -7.44 10.45
C SER A 189 13.15 -7.75 9.08
N PHE A 190 13.95 -6.83 8.56
CA PHE A 190 14.75 -7.05 7.36
C PHE A 190 16.21 -7.31 7.75
N SER A 191 16.72 -8.52 7.57
CA SER A 191 18.15 -8.77 7.78
C SER A 191 18.97 -8.45 6.54
N THR A 192 20.28 -8.29 6.74
CA THR A 192 21.31 -8.39 5.69
C THR A 192 21.07 -7.50 4.44
N GLY A 193 20.53 -6.29 4.62
CA GLY A 193 20.30 -5.36 3.52
C GLY A 193 19.04 -5.65 2.69
N GLY A 194 18.13 -6.46 3.22
CA GLY A 194 16.88 -6.81 2.53
C GLY A 194 15.89 -5.67 2.35
N LEU A 195 16.14 -4.46 2.86
CA LEU A 195 15.26 -3.31 2.67
C LEU A 195 15.95 -2.20 1.87
N THR A 196 15.33 -1.81 0.76
CA THR A 196 15.63 -0.56 0.05
C THR A 196 14.38 0.30 0.00
N MET A 197 14.48 1.55 0.46
CA MET A 197 13.43 2.56 0.38
C MET A 197 13.93 3.75 -0.46
N ASP A 198 13.10 4.20 -1.40
CA ASP A 198 13.36 5.36 -2.24
C ASP A 198 12.09 6.20 -2.40
N HIS A 199 12.17 7.51 -2.16
CA HIS A 199 11.00 8.40 -2.22
C HIS A 199 9.82 7.86 -1.39
N CYS A 200 10.03 7.58 -0.10
CA CYS A 200 8.96 7.10 0.77
C CYS A 200 8.69 8.11 1.87
N THR A 201 7.44 8.18 2.31
CA THR A 201 7.04 9.03 3.42
C THR A 201 6.61 8.16 4.60
N VAL A 202 7.26 8.32 5.74
CA VAL A 202 6.96 7.61 6.98
C VAL A 202 6.44 8.60 8.02
N ILE A 203 5.14 8.52 8.28
CA ILE A 203 4.41 9.44 9.15
C ILE A 203 4.38 8.87 10.57
N GLY A 204 4.98 9.58 11.53
CA GLY A 204 5.04 9.23 12.96
C GLY A 204 5.80 7.93 13.30
N GLY A 205 6.19 7.16 12.29
CA GLY A 205 6.79 5.83 12.39
C GLY A 205 8.32 5.83 12.38
N ARG A 206 8.89 4.62 12.50
CA ARG A 206 10.33 4.37 12.33
C ARG A 206 10.57 3.06 11.57
N VAL A 207 11.75 2.98 10.95
CA VAL A 207 12.34 1.75 10.42
C VAL A 207 13.08 1.05 11.56
N SER A 208 12.78 -0.24 11.81
CA SER A 208 13.36 -0.97 12.94
C SER A 208 13.82 -2.38 12.62
N ASN A 209 14.96 -2.82 13.16
CA ASN A 209 15.50 -4.15 12.89
C ASN A 209 15.71 -4.39 11.39
N CYS A 210 16.27 -3.39 10.71
CA CYS A 210 16.54 -3.41 9.27
C CYS A 210 18.05 -3.26 9.01
N ALA A 211 18.85 -4.25 9.41
CA ALA A 211 20.30 -4.15 9.31
C ALA A 211 20.74 -3.99 7.84
N ASN A 212 21.72 -3.11 7.60
CA ASN A 212 22.25 -2.76 6.27
C ASN A 212 21.21 -2.25 5.25
N ALA A 213 20.04 -1.78 5.69
CA ALA A 213 19.05 -1.22 4.77
C ALA A 213 19.56 0.05 4.07
N THR A 214 18.97 0.36 2.92
CA THR A 214 19.24 1.59 2.17
C THR A 214 18.00 2.48 2.18
N LEU A 215 18.11 3.68 2.74
CA LEU A 215 17.03 4.65 2.85
C LEU A 215 17.43 5.93 2.11
N THR A 216 16.81 6.18 0.96
CA THR A 216 17.17 7.30 0.07
C THR A 216 15.96 8.16 -0.22
N ASN A 217 16.14 9.48 -0.26
CA ASN A 217 15.09 10.42 -0.70
C ASN A 217 13.78 10.31 0.10
N CYS A 218 13.83 9.86 1.35
CA CYS A 218 12.63 9.65 2.17
C CYS A 218 12.33 10.83 3.10
N VAL A 219 11.07 10.95 3.50
CA VAL A 219 10.61 11.88 4.54
C VAL A 219 10.22 11.10 5.80
N PHE A 220 10.67 11.55 6.96
CA PHE A 220 10.30 11.01 8.27
C PHE A 220 9.74 12.13 9.15
N SER A 221 8.43 12.09 9.44
CA SER A 221 7.77 13.12 10.26
C SER A 221 7.96 12.93 11.77
N ARG A 222 8.48 11.76 12.19
CA ARG A 222 8.71 11.45 13.60
C ARG A 222 9.72 12.41 14.24
N ASP A 223 9.39 12.88 15.43
CA ASP A 223 10.18 13.80 16.27
C ASP A 223 11.39 13.16 16.96
N ASN A 224 11.41 11.83 17.02
CA ASN A 224 12.54 11.01 17.47
C ASN A 224 13.19 10.27 16.32
N ALA A 225 14.40 9.73 16.56
CA ALA A 225 15.19 9.07 15.53
C ALA A 225 14.38 8.06 14.69
N PRO A 226 14.33 8.23 13.35
CA PRO A 226 13.51 7.41 12.47
C PRO A 226 14.08 6.00 12.23
N VAL A 227 15.33 5.74 12.63
CA VAL A 227 15.97 4.44 12.46
C VAL A 227 16.42 3.89 13.81
N TRP A 228 15.97 2.67 14.14
CA TRP A 228 16.24 2.06 15.44
C TRP A 228 16.61 0.57 15.35
N GLN A 229 17.65 0.14 16.05
CA GLN A 229 18.14 -1.25 16.01
C GLN A 229 18.47 -1.74 14.58
N SER A 230 19.01 -0.86 13.75
CA SER A 230 19.27 -1.16 12.34
C SER A 230 20.72 -0.81 12.00
N ASN A 231 21.66 -1.64 12.47
CA ASN A 231 23.09 -1.40 12.26
C ASN A 231 23.46 -1.43 10.77
N GLY A 232 24.39 -0.57 10.35
CA GLY A 232 24.91 -0.52 8.99
C GLY A 232 23.99 0.13 7.95
N VAL A 233 22.86 0.72 8.37
CA VAL A 233 21.94 1.40 7.44
C VAL A 233 22.63 2.56 6.71
N THR A 234 22.43 2.61 5.41
CA THR A 234 22.82 3.74 4.56
C THR A 234 21.66 4.71 4.43
N MET A 235 21.89 5.98 4.74
CA MET A 235 20.88 7.05 4.68
C MET A 235 21.37 8.19 3.79
N THR A 236 20.68 8.42 2.68
CA THR A 236 21.05 9.44 1.69
C THR A 236 19.88 10.37 1.41
N ASN A 237 20.10 11.68 1.50
CA ASN A 237 19.11 12.71 1.15
C ASN A 237 17.73 12.47 1.80
N ASN A 238 17.68 12.13 3.09
CA ASN A 238 16.42 12.03 3.82
C ASN A 238 16.09 13.33 4.55
N LEU A 239 14.81 13.69 4.61
CA LEU A 239 14.29 14.82 5.38
C LEU A 239 13.65 14.30 6.67
N CYS A 240 14.19 14.71 7.82
CA CYS A 240 13.76 14.22 9.12
C CYS A 240 13.36 15.38 10.04
N VAL A 241 12.21 15.24 10.70
CA VAL A 241 11.80 16.15 11.80
C VAL A 241 12.72 15.98 13.01
N SER A 242 13.08 14.73 13.33
CA SER A 242 13.97 14.42 14.45
C SER A 242 15.34 15.13 14.40
N PRO A 243 15.93 15.48 15.56
CA PRO A 243 17.29 15.99 15.66
C PRO A 243 18.37 14.92 15.43
N ASN A 244 17.99 13.64 15.40
CA ASN A 244 18.89 12.50 15.23
C ASN A 244 18.42 11.59 14.09
N LEU A 245 19.35 11.05 13.30
CA LEU A 245 19.02 10.03 12.28
C LEU A 245 18.71 8.67 12.90
N THR A 246 19.43 8.31 13.96
CA THR A 246 19.41 6.95 14.48
C THR A 246 19.36 6.92 16.01
N SER A 247 18.85 5.82 16.56
CA SER A 247 18.88 5.51 17.99
C SER A 247 19.15 4.02 18.18
N ASN A 248 20.05 3.65 19.09
CA ASN A 248 20.47 2.26 19.27
C ASN A 248 20.88 1.57 17.94
N THR A 249 21.61 2.32 17.12
CA THR A 249 21.99 1.95 15.76
C THR A 249 23.35 2.58 15.49
N THR A 250 24.32 1.78 15.06
CA THR A 250 25.53 2.28 14.42
C THR A 250 25.23 2.49 12.94
N PRO A 251 25.12 3.74 12.43
CA PRO A 251 24.84 3.97 11.02
C PRO A 251 26.00 3.47 10.14
N GLY A 252 25.68 3.11 8.90
CA GLY A 252 26.66 2.93 7.83
C GLY A 252 27.05 4.28 7.24
N ALA A 253 26.80 4.49 5.95
CA ALA A 253 27.01 5.78 5.30
C ALA A 253 25.82 6.72 5.53
N THR A 254 26.09 7.98 5.89
CA THR A 254 25.06 9.03 5.99
C THR A 254 25.48 10.27 5.22
N ILE A 255 24.73 10.67 4.21
CA ILE A 255 25.06 11.81 3.36
C ILE A 255 23.81 12.62 2.97
N GLY A 256 23.91 13.94 2.95
CA GLY A 256 22.85 14.83 2.46
C GLY A 256 21.54 14.83 3.24
N ASN A 257 21.47 14.17 4.39
CA ASN A 257 20.25 14.16 5.22
C ASN A 257 20.05 15.50 5.92
N VAL A 258 18.81 15.97 5.96
CA VAL A 258 18.38 17.16 6.70
C VAL A 258 17.68 16.73 7.99
N LEU A 259 18.06 17.33 9.10
CA LEU A 259 17.51 17.08 10.43
C LEU A 259 16.86 18.35 10.98
N ASN A 260 15.97 18.21 11.97
CA ASN A 260 15.22 19.33 12.55
C ASN A 260 14.34 20.06 11.53
N ALA A 261 13.74 19.32 10.59
CA ALA A 261 12.67 19.89 9.78
C ALA A 261 11.51 20.32 10.69
N ASP A 262 10.95 21.50 10.47
CA ASP A 262 9.81 21.98 11.26
C ASP A 262 8.57 21.13 10.94
N PRO A 263 8.02 20.37 11.91
CA PRO A 263 6.86 19.53 11.67
C PRO A 263 5.63 20.36 11.24
N ALA A 264 5.51 21.61 11.68
CA ALA A 264 4.38 22.47 11.36
C ALA A 264 4.38 22.94 9.89
N THR A 265 5.51 22.83 9.20
CA THR A 265 5.66 23.22 7.79
C THR A 265 6.25 22.08 6.96
N LEU A 266 5.99 20.83 7.36
CA LEU A 266 6.49 19.69 6.59
C LEU A 266 5.61 19.48 5.35
N PHE A 267 4.32 19.28 5.56
CA PHE A 267 3.33 18.98 4.53
C PHE A 267 2.31 20.11 4.33
N VAL A 268 1.72 20.20 3.14
CA VAL A 268 0.66 21.19 2.84
C VAL A 268 -0.57 20.99 3.72
N ASN A 269 -0.99 19.74 3.92
CA ASN A 269 -2.12 19.39 4.77
C ASN A 269 -2.01 17.95 5.31
N GLU A 270 -1.38 17.80 6.47
CA GLU A 270 -1.38 16.60 7.32
C GLU A 270 -1.15 17.09 8.76
N THR A 271 -2.01 16.74 9.71
CA THR A 271 -2.02 17.38 11.05
C THR A 271 -2.24 16.43 12.22
N ASN A 272 -2.40 15.13 11.98
CA ASN A 272 -2.83 14.17 12.98
C ASN A 272 -1.98 12.87 12.99
N ASP A 273 -0.89 12.83 12.23
CA ASP A 273 0.01 11.69 12.02
C ASP A 273 -0.70 10.45 11.43
N ASN A 274 -1.84 10.63 10.76
CA ASN A 274 -2.66 9.55 10.21
C ASN A 274 -3.08 9.89 8.78
N TYR A 275 -2.35 9.38 7.79
CA TYR A 275 -2.59 9.73 6.39
C TYR A 275 -4.02 9.42 5.95
N GLU A 276 -4.77 10.42 5.55
CA GLU A 276 -6.09 10.31 4.96
C GLU A 276 -6.03 10.66 3.47
N VAL A 277 -6.97 10.14 2.69
CA VAL A 277 -6.99 10.41 1.24
C VAL A 277 -7.27 11.89 0.93
N THR A 278 -7.72 12.65 1.92
CA THR A 278 -7.93 14.10 1.88
C THR A 278 -6.68 14.90 2.25
N ASP A 279 -5.64 14.24 2.71
CA ASP A 279 -4.37 14.89 3.07
C ASP A 279 -3.60 15.26 1.81
N ASP A 280 -2.90 16.38 1.91
CA ASP A 280 -1.94 16.83 0.92
C ASP A 280 -0.54 16.72 1.52
N ILE A 281 0.08 15.56 1.28
CA ILE A 281 1.41 15.23 1.77
C ILE A 281 2.52 15.77 0.85
N HIS A 282 2.22 16.66 -0.10
CA HIS A 282 3.29 17.41 -0.76
C HIS A 282 4.01 18.29 0.26
N LEU A 283 5.31 18.48 0.05
CA LEU A 283 6.09 19.40 0.87
C LEU A 283 5.57 20.83 0.74
N THR A 284 5.50 21.58 1.84
CA THR A 284 5.05 22.99 1.79
C THR A 284 5.99 23.83 0.90
N PRO A 285 5.48 24.88 0.22
CA PRO A 285 6.33 25.78 -0.56
C PRO A 285 7.52 26.34 0.24
N GLY A 286 8.73 26.22 -0.33
CA GLY A 286 9.98 26.67 0.30
C GLY A 286 10.61 25.66 1.27
N ASN A 287 10.00 24.49 1.45
CA ASN A 287 10.61 23.41 2.23
C ASN A 287 11.92 22.94 1.58
N VAL A 288 12.93 22.67 2.41
CA VAL A 288 14.27 22.26 1.99
C VAL A 288 14.32 20.91 1.27
N GLY A 289 13.32 20.06 1.45
CA GLY A 289 13.18 18.80 0.72
C GLY A 289 12.80 18.96 -0.76
N ILE A 290 12.39 20.16 -1.19
CA ILE A 290 12.06 20.44 -2.59
C ILE A 290 13.33 20.39 -3.45
N GLY A 291 13.35 19.52 -4.46
CA GLY A 291 14.52 19.31 -5.33
C GLY A 291 15.73 18.65 -4.64
N MET A 292 15.56 18.13 -3.42
CA MET A 292 16.64 17.55 -2.61
C MET A 292 16.99 16.11 -3.02
N ALA A 293 16.10 15.43 -3.74
CA ALA A 293 16.33 14.05 -4.11
C ALA A 293 17.53 13.89 -5.06
N THR A 294 18.13 12.70 -5.09
CA THR A 294 19.30 12.41 -5.94
C THR A 294 19.04 12.58 -7.45
N ASP A 295 17.78 12.54 -7.87
CA ASP A 295 17.34 12.75 -9.24
C ASP A 295 16.82 14.18 -9.52
N GLY A 296 16.93 15.09 -8.54
CA GLY A 296 16.46 16.46 -8.61
C GLY A 296 14.97 16.65 -8.36
N THR A 297 14.24 15.59 -7.99
CA THR A 297 12.84 15.68 -7.55
C THR A 297 12.72 16.03 -6.07
N ASN A 298 11.49 16.14 -5.57
CA ASN A 298 11.25 16.30 -4.14
C ASN A 298 11.46 14.97 -3.44
N VAL A 299 11.99 15.00 -2.22
CA VAL A 299 12.00 13.81 -1.36
C VAL A 299 10.60 13.51 -0.85
N GLY A 300 10.34 12.24 -0.54
CA GLY A 300 9.05 11.75 -0.03
C GLY A 300 8.07 11.41 -1.13
#